data_AF-Q0B3P9-F1
#
_entry.id   AF-Q0B3P9-F1
#
_cell.length_a   1.000
_cell.length_b   1.000
_cell.length_c   1.000
_cell.angle_alpha   90.00
_cell.angle_beta   90.00
_cell.angle_gamma   90.00
#
_symmetry.space_group_name_H-M   'P 1'
#
loop_
_entity.id
_entity.type
_entity.pdbx_description
1 polymer ?
#
loop_
_entity_poly.entity_id
_entity_poly.type
_entity_poly.pdbx_seq_one_letter_code
_entity_poly.pdbx_strand_id
1 'polypeptide(L)'
;MTAATITSKGQVTIPVDVRNQLGLASGDRIEFSFNETTGRYEIYPATRSLASLKGIVKKPAKPVSIEDMNRAIAEQGASAR
;
A
#
# COMPACT_ATOMS: atom_id res chain seq x y z
N MET A 1 9.69 -7.08 23.61
CA MET A 1 9.81 -7.76 22.31
C MET A 1 8.68 -8.77 22.21
N THR A 2 7.85 -8.66 21.18
CA THR A 2 6.87 -9.69 20.84
C THR A 2 7.48 -10.61 19.80
N ALA A 3 7.50 -11.90 20.09
CA ALA A 3 7.98 -12.95 19.19
C ALA A 3 6.90 -14.02 19.04
N ALA A 4 6.88 -14.68 17.89
CA ALA A 4 5.94 -15.75 17.58
C ALA A 4 6.70 -16.96 17.03
N THR A 5 6.22 -18.15 17.37
CA THR A 5 6.78 -19.42 16.89
C THR A 5 5.93 -19.95 15.75
N ILE A 6 6.59 -20.48 14.73
CA ILE A 6 5.92 -21.16 13.62
C ILE A 6 5.41 -22.51 14.12
N THR A 7 4.13 -22.78 13.91
CA THR A 7 3.52 -24.06 14.26
C THR A 7 4.01 -25.17 13.32
N SER A 8 3.74 -26.44 13.65
CA SER A 8 4.05 -27.57 12.77
C SER A 8 3.37 -27.49 11.38
N LYS A 9 2.31 -26.68 11.25
CA LYS A 9 1.60 -26.43 9.99
C LYS A 9 2.15 -25.23 9.21
N GLY A 10 3.25 -24.64 9.65
CA GLY A 10 3.84 -23.47 8.99
C GLY A 10 3.10 -22.16 9.26
N GLN A 11 2.21 -22.10 10.26
CA GLN A 11 1.45 -20.90 10.59
C GLN A 11 2.17 -20.10 11.67
N VAL A 12 2.11 -18.76 11.59
CA VAL A 12 2.54 -17.86 12.66
C VAL A 12 1.35 -17.11 13.23
N THR A 13 1.27 -17.04 14.56
CA THR A 13 0.23 -16.27 15.24
C THR A 13 0.70 -14.83 15.42
N ILE A 14 -0.05 -13.85 14.89
CA ILE A 14 0.21 -12.43 15.16
C ILE A 14 -0.27 -12.13 16.59
N PRO A 15 0.62 -11.70 17.51
CA PRO A 15 0.25 -11.35 18.89
C PRO A 15 -0.83 -10.26 18.95
N VAL A 16 -1.64 -10.26 20.02
CA VAL A 16 -2.84 -9.41 20.12
C VAL A 16 -2.54 -7.92 20.06
N ASP A 17 -1.44 -7.49 20.68
CA ASP A 17 -0.94 -6.12 20.66
C ASP A 17 -0.56 -5.67 19.24
N VAL A 18 0.13 -6.54 18.50
CA VAL A 18 0.49 -6.29 17.10
C VAL A 18 -0.75 -6.22 16.20
N ARG A 19 -1.72 -7.14 16.37
CA ARG A 19 -2.99 -7.10 15.61
C ARG A 19 -3.75 -5.79 15.85
N ASN A 20 -3.84 -5.36 17.11
CA ASN A 20 -4.54 -4.13 17.47
C ASN A 20 -3.87 -2.90 16.86
N GLN A 21 -2.54 -2.82 16.88
CA GLN A 21 -1.79 -1.73 16.26
C GLN A 21 -1.95 -1.69 14.74
N LEU A 22 -2.03 -2.86 14.09
CA LEU A 22 -2.25 -2.97 12.65
C LEU A 22 -3.73 -2.87 12.23
N GLY A 23 -4.65 -2.83 13.21
CA GLY A 23 -6.09 -2.81 12.95
C GLY A 23 -6.63 -4.07 12.28
N LEU A 24 -6.01 -5.22 12.55
CA LEU A 24 -6.36 -6.51 11.94
C LEU A 24 -7.47 -7.23 12.72
N ALA A 25 -8.44 -7.78 11.99
CA ALA A 25 -9.50 -8.65 12.46
C ALA A 25 -9.46 -10.03 11.76
N SER A 26 -10.31 -10.96 12.22
CA SER A 26 -10.45 -12.26 11.56
C SER A 26 -11.00 -12.09 10.14
N GLY A 27 -10.39 -12.75 9.16
CA GLY A 27 -10.76 -12.64 7.75
C GLY A 27 -10.00 -11.55 6.98
N ASP A 28 -9.23 -10.71 7.65
CA ASP A 28 -8.41 -9.70 6.99
C ASP A 28 -7.26 -10.33 6.21
N ARG A 29 -6.97 -9.72 5.05
CA ARG A 29 -5.81 -10.05 4.23
C ARG A 29 -4.60 -9.26 4.72
N ILE A 30 -3.45 -9.94 4.76
CA ILE A 30 -2.14 -9.32 4.98
C ILE A 30 -1.26 -9.55 3.75
N GLU A 31 -0.40 -8.58 3.46
CA GLU A 31 0.60 -8.67 2.39
C GLU A 31 2.00 -8.71 2.98
N PHE A 32 2.86 -9.51 2.36
CA PHE A 32 4.28 -9.60 2.67
C PHE A 32 5.04 -8.93 1.55
N SER A 33 5.83 -7.90 1.89
CA SER A 33 6.73 -7.24 0.95
C SER A 33 8.17 -7.45 1.42
N PHE A 34 9.07 -7.77 0.51
CA PHE A 34 10.48 -7.84 0.82
C PHE A 34 11.12 -6.47 0.59
N ASN A 35 11.70 -5.90 1.64
CA ASN A 35 12.44 -4.65 1.57
C ASN A 35 13.91 -4.97 1.31
N GLU A 36 14.36 -4.78 0.07
CA GLU A 36 15.74 -5.01 -0.38
C GLU A 36 16.76 -4.16 0.40
N THR A 37 16.38 -2.95 0.83
CA THR A 37 17.29 -2.05 1.56
C THR A 37 17.54 -2.53 2.98
N THR A 38 16.50 -3.05 3.65
CA THR A 38 16.63 -3.50 5.05
C THR A 38 16.89 -5.00 5.16
N GLY A 39 16.69 -5.76 4.07
CA GLY A 39 16.78 -7.22 4.03
C GLY A 39 15.68 -7.92 4.83
N ARG A 40 14.55 -7.26 5.07
CA ARG A 40 13.47 -7.75 5.93
C ARG A 40 12.18 -7.90 5.15
N TYR A 41 11.37 -8.87 5.56
CA TYR A 41 9.97 -8.91 5.19
C TYR A 41 9.16 -7.95 6.07
N GLU A 42 8.37 -7.12 5.42
CA GLU A 42 7.43 -6.20 6.02
C GLU A 42 6.01 -6.70 5.80
N ILE A 43 5.14 -6.53 6.81
CA ILE A 43 3.76 -6.99 6.78
C ILE A 43 2.84 -5.78 6.73
N TYR A 44 1.92 -5.79 5.76
CA TYR A 44 0.97 -4.71 5.53
C TYR A 44 -0.48 -5.20 5.67
N PRO A 45 -1.36 -4.47 6.38
CA PRO A 45 -2.78 -4.76 6.40
C PRO A 45 -3.39 -4.40 5.04
N ALA A 46 -3.82 -5.41 4.28
CA ALA A 46 -4.52 -5.26 3.00
C ALA A 46 -6.05 -5.32 3.22
N THR A 47 -6.53 -4.56 4.21
CA THR A 47 -7.91 -4.62 4.72
C THR A 47 -8.89 -3.75 3.95
N ARG A 48 -8.40 -2.83 3.12
CA ARG A 48 -9.24 -1.89 2.38
C ARG A 48 -9.48 -2.35 0.95
N SER A 49 -10.75 -2.40 0.55
CA SER A 49 -11.13 -2.63 -0.85
C SER A 49 -10.76 -1.43 -1.73
N LEU A 50 -10.30 -1.68 -2.96
CA LEU A 50 -10.11 -0.63 -3.97
C LEU A 50 -11.39 0.20 -4.20
N ALA A 51 -12.57 -0.40 -4.03
CA ALA A 51 -13.84 0.31 -4.13
C ALA A 51 -13.97 1.46 -3.11
N SER A 52 -13.29 1.36 -1.96
CA SER A 52 -13.26 2.43 -0.95
C SER A 52 -12.53 3.69 -1.41
N LEU A 53 -11.67 3.59 -2.44
CA LEU A 53 -10.97 4.74 -3.03
C LEU A 53 -11.85 5.51 -4.03
N LYS A 54 -13.00 4.95 -4.43
CA LYS A 54 -13.88 5.58 -5.41
C LYS A 54 -14.32 6.95 -4.91
N GLY A 55 -14.00 8.00 -5.68
CA GLY A 55 -14.39 9.37 -5.38
C GLY A 55 -13.41 10.16 -4.51
N ILE A 56 -12.25 9.60 -4.14
CA ILE A 56 -11.22 10.32 -3.36
C ILE A 56 -10.62 11.50 -4.14
N VAL A 57 -10.50 11.35 -5.47
CA VAL A 57 -10.05 12.43 -6.36
C VAL A 57 -11.26 13.21 -6.83
N LYS A 58 -11.35 14.48 -6.42
CA LYS A 58 -12.42 15.38 -6.86
C LYS A 58 -12.25 15.72 -8.34
N LYS A 59 -13.37 15.94 -9.02
CA LYS A 59 -13.36 16.45 -10.39
C LYS A 59 -12.65 17.81 -10.42
N PRO A 60 -11.70 18.05 -11.35
CA PRO A 60 -11.05 19.34 -11.46
C PRO A 60 -12.05 20.42 -11.89
N ALA A 61 -11.85 21.65 -11.40
CA ALA A 61 -12.70 22.79 -11.76
C ALA A 61 -12.64 23.12 -13.26
N LYS A 62 -11.48 22.87 -13.89
CA LYS A 62 -11.27 22.99 -15.33
C LYS A 62 -10.78 21.65 -15.88
N PRO A 63 -11.45 21.06 -16.88
CA PRO A 63 -10.93 19.87 -17.54
C PRO A 63 -9.64 20.22 -18.29
N VAL A 64 -8.72 19.25 -18.35
CA VAL A 64 -7.46 19.37 -19.11
C VAL A 64 -7.55 18.40 -20.28
N SER A 65 -7.18 18.86 -21.48
CA SER A 65 -7.16 17.99 -22.66
C SER A 65 -5.93 17.09 -22.67
N ILE A 66 -5.98 16.00 -23.43
CA ILE A 66 -4.82 15.10 -23.58
C ILE A 66 -3.66 15.84 -24.25
N GLU A 67 -3.94 16.75 -25.19
CA GLU A 67 -2.93 17.59 -25.84
C GLU A 67 -2.21 18.49 -24.84
N ASP A 68 -2.94 19.13 -23.93
CA ASP A 68 -2.36 19.97 -22.88
C ASP A 68 -1.51 19.15 -21.90
N MET A 69 -1.94 17.93 -21.55
CA MET A 69 -1.14 17.01 -20.73
C MET A 69 0.17 16.62 -21.42
N ASN A 70 0.10 16.22 -22.69
CA ASN A 70 1.27 15.81 -23.47
C ASN A 70 2.26 16.97 -23.66
N ARG A 71 1.77 18.19 -23.89
CA ARG A 71 2.60 19.39 -23.99
C ARG A 71 3.36 19.63 -22.67
N ALA A 72 2.68 19.57 -21.53
CA ALA A 72 3.31 19.75 -20.22
C ALA A 72 4.37 18.67 -19.94
N ILE A 73 4.11 17.40 -20.28
CA ILE A 73 5.09 16.31 -20.14
C ILE A 73 6.33 16.59 -20.99
N ALA A 74 6.16 17.03 -22.24
CA ALA A 74 7.29 17.34 -23.12
C ALA A 74 8.13 18.52 -22.61
N GLU A 75 7.48 19.59 -22.15
CA GLU A 75 8.14 20.77 -21.59
C GLU A 75 8.94 20.45 -20.32
N GLN A 76 8.32 19.73 -19.38
CA GLN A 76 8.96 19.39 -18.10
C GLN A 76 10.00 18.27 -18.23
N GLY A 77 9.74 17.26 -19.06
CA GLY A 77 10.69 16.18 -19.35
C GLY A 77 11.97 16.67 -20.04
N ALA A 78 11.89 17.75 -20.81
CA ALA A 78 13.06 18.40 -21.40
C ALA A 78 13.90 19.17 -20.37
N SER A 79 13.29 19.70 -19.31
CA SER A 79 13.99 20.42 -18.24
C SER A 79 14.70 19.53 -17.20
N ALA A 80 14.47 18.21 -17.26
CA ALA A 80 15.12 17.21 -16.40
C ALA A 80 16.43 16.65 -16.98
N ARG A 81 16.93 17.23 -18.09
CA ARG A 81 18.23 16.91 -18.70
C ARG A 81 19.25 18.02 -18.48
#